data_AF-A0A448XNB6-F1
#
_entry.id   AF-A0A448XNB6-F1
#
_cell.length_a   1.000
_cell.length_b   1.000
_cell.length_c   1.000
_cell.angle_alpha   90.00
_cell.angle_beta   90.00
_cell.angle_gamma   90.00
#
_symmetry.space_group_name_H-M   'P 1'
#
loop_
_entity.id
_entity.type
_entity.pdbx_description
1 polymer ?
#
loop_
_entity_poly.entity_id
_entity_poly.type
_entity_poly.pdbx_seq_one_letter_code
_entity_poly.pdbx_strand_id
1 'polypeptide(L)'
;MPQIGIIGYVETALAVARLQDLCQAYTFASSELAIPLVCLVFGSDDFCVSMGVQRSSTNVEVLYSRQQVALIAKAYGIASIDMVDINLSGWLCNFSF
;
A
#
# COMPACT_ATOMS: atom_id res chain seq x y z
N MET A 1 11.52 -8.57 24.61
CA MET A 1 11.58 -9.50 23.45
C MET A 1 11.49 -8.65 22.19
N PRO A 2 12.29 -8.89 21.14
CA PRO A 2 12.13 -8.13 19.90
C PRO A 2 10.74 -8.42 19.32
N GLN A 3 9.97 -7.36 19.09
CA GLN A 3 8.62 -7.44 18.54
C GLN A 3 8.73 -7.41 17.01
N ILE A 4 8.59 -8.58 16.38
CA ILE A 4 8.57 -8.70 14.92
C ILE A 4 7.17 -8.32 14.43
N GLY A 5 7.07 -7.58 13.31
CA GLY A 5 5.81 -7.24 12.65
C GLY A 5 5.89 -7.52 11.15
N ILE A 6 4.75 -7.82 10.54
CA ILE A 6 4.60 -8.03 9.09
C ILE A 6 4.27 -6.70 8.42
N ILE A 7 4.95 -6.43 7.31
CA ILE A 7 4.60 -5.35 6.38
C ILE A 7 4.14 -6.01 5.09
N GLY A 8 2.88 -5.81 4.72
CA GLY A 8 2.28 -6.39 3.52
C GLY A 8 2.37 -5.46 2.32
N TYR A 9 2.81 -5.98 1.18
CA TYR A 9 2.78 -5.24 -0.08
C TYR A 9 1.45 -5.48 -0.81
N VAL A 10 0.80 -4.38 -1.21
CA VAL A 10 -0.41 -4.37 -2.04
C VAL A 10 -0.02 -3.91 -3.42
N GLU A 11 0.21 -4.87 -4.31
CA GLU A 11 0.82 -4.64 -5.62
C GLU A 11 0.14 -5.44 -6.74
N THR A 12 -1.04 -6.00 -6.50
CA THR A 12 -1.80 -6.74 -7.51
C THR A 12 -3.27 -6.33 -7.51
N ALA A 13 -3.93 -6.50 -8.66
CA ALA A 13 -5.37 -6.28 -8.81
C ALA A 13 -6.18 -7.07 -7.77
N LEU A 14 -5.79 -8.33 -7.54
CA LEU A 14 -6.45 -9.21 -6.57
C LEU A 14 -6.24 -8.72 -5.13
N ALA A 15 -5.04 -8.26 -4.79
CA ALA A 15 -4.76 -7.73 -3.45
C ALA A 15 -5.59 -6.49 -3.15
N VAL A 16 -5.73 -5.58 -4.12
CA VAL A 16 -6.60 -4.39 -4.01
C VAL A 16 -8.07 -4.80 -3.89
N ALA A 17 -8.54 -5.73 -4.73
CA ALA A 17 -9.92 -6.21 -4.71
C ALA A 17 -10.32 -6.93 -3.41
N ARG A 18 -9.37 -7.59 -2.74
CA ARG A 18 -9.60 -8.36 -1.50
C ARG A 18 -8.99 -7.73 -0.26
N LEU A 19 -8.64 -6.45 -0.31
CA LEU A 19 -7.89 -5.81 0.75
C LEU A 19 -8.64 -5.83 2.08
N GLN A 20 -9.96 -5.67 2.03
CA GLN A 20 -10.84 -5.74 3.20
C GLN A 20 -10.80 -7.13 3.85
N ASP A 21 -10.96 -8.19 3.05
CA ASP A 21 -10.92 -9.58 3.55
C ASP A 21 -9.57 -9.90 4.20
N LEU A 22 -8.48 -9.43 3.61
CA LEU A 22 -7.13 -9.61 4.14
C LEU A 22 -6.98 -8.91 5.50
N CYS A 23 -7.34 -7.63 5.59
CA CYS A 23 -7.24 -6.89 6.85
C CYS A 23 -8.14 -7.52 7.93
N GLN A 24 -9.35 -7.91 7.55
CA GLN A 24 -10.30 -8.58 8.43
C GLN A 24 -9.76 -9.89 8.97
N ALA A 25 -9.16 -10.74 8.14
CA ALA A 25 -8.56 -12.00 8.56
C ALA A 25 -7.45 -11.78 9.60
N TYR A 26 -6.56 -10.81 9.38
CA TYR A 26 -5.50 -10.48 10.32
C TYR A 26 -6.02 -9.88 11.64
N THR A 27 -7.06 -9.06 11.60
CA THR A 27 -7.67 -8.50 12.80
C THR A 27 -8.34 -9.60 13.64
N PHE A 28 -9.08 -10.52 13.02
CA PHE A 28 -9.74 -11.61 13.75
C PHE A 28 -8.77 -12.67 14.26
N ALA A 29 -7.74 -13.00 13.48
CA ALA A 29 -6.72 -13.95 13.88
C ALA A 29 -5.63 -13.33 14.79
N SER A 30 -5.74 -12.05 15.14
CA SER A 30 -4.69 -11.33 15.90
C SER A 30 -4.35 -11.94 17.26
N SER A 31 -5.30 -12.63 17.91
CA SER A 31 -5.05 -13.36 19.16
C SER A 31 -4.33 -14.70 18.95
N GLU A 32 -4.38 -15.26 17.74
CA GLU A 32 -3.78 -16.55 17.38
C GLU A 32 -2.48 -16.39 16.59
N LEU A 33 -2.31 -15.26 15.89
CA LEU A 33 -1.08 -14.96 15.18
C LEU A 33 0.00 -14.51 16.16
N ALA A 34 1.14 -15.21 16.12
CA ALA A 34 2.33 -14.81 16.85
C ALA A 34 2.95 -13.50 16.34
N ILE A 35 2.60 -13.05 15.13
CA ILE A 35 3.21 -11.90 14.46
C ILE A 35 2.11 -11.00 13.86
N PRO A 36 1.97 -9.74 14.33
CA PRO A 36 0.93 -8.83 13.83
C PRO A 36 1.28 -8.24 12.45
N LEU A 37 0.25 -7.99 11.63
CA LEU A 37 0.35 -7.11 10.46
C LEU A 37 0.33 -5.66 10.92
N VAL A 38 1.44 -4.95 10.75
CA VAL A 38 1.62 -3.59 11.30
C VAL A 38 1.49 -2.50 10.24
N CYS A 39 1.74 -2.82 8.97
CA CYS A 39 1.69 -1.85 7.89
C CYS A 39 1.34 -2.48 6.55
N LEU A 40 0.69 -1.71 5.68
CA LEU A 40 0.50 -1.99 4.26
C LEU A 40 1.31 -1.00 3.42
N VAL A 41 1.94 -1.47 2.34
CA VAL A 41 2.68 -0.65 1.38
C VAL A 41 2.02 -0.79 0.02
N PHE A 42 1.71 0.32 -0.65
CA PHE A 42 1.17 0.25 -2.00
C PHE A 42 2.30 0.21 -3.05
N GLY A 43 2.47 -0.92 -3.72
CA GLY A 43 3.47 -1.13 -4.78
C GLY A 43 2.88 -0.80 -6.15
N SER A 44 3.04 0.44 -6.61
CA SER A 44 2.34 0.93 -7.81
C SER A 44 2.86 0.36 -9.12
N ASP A 45 4.16 0.12 -9.25
CA ASP A 45 4.76 -0.31 -10.52
C ASP A 45 4.36 -1.75 -10.84
N ASP A 46 4.49 -2.64 -9.86
CA ASP A 46 4.00 -4.02 -9.95
C ASP A 46 2.47 -4.09 -10.05
N PHE A 47 1.74 -3.16 -9.40
CA PHE A 47 0.30 -3.03 -9.58
C PHE A 47 -0.08 -2.68 -11.03
N CYS A 48 0.62 -1.74 -11.67
CA CYS A 48 0.39 -1.40 -13.07
C CYS A 48 0.61 -2.62 -13.98
N VAL A 49 1.66 -3.41 -13.73
CA VAL A 49 1.92 -4.67 -14.44
C VAL A 49 0.77 -5.66 -14.22
N SER A 50 0.31 -5.83 -12.98
CA SER A 50 -0.81 -6.71 -12.64
C SER A 50 -2.13 -6.29 -13.30
N MET A 51 -2.34 -4.99 -13.52
CA MET A 51 -3.54 -4.44 -14.15
C MET A 51 -3.45 -4.39 -15.68
N GLY A 52 -2.27 -4.62 -16.26
CA GLY A 52 -2.03 -4.48 -17.70
C GLY A 52 -2.11 -3.02 -18.19
N VAL A 53 -1.83 -2.05 -17.32
CA VAL A 53 -1.87 -0.62 -17.64
C VAL A 53 -0.45 -0.04 -17.65
N GLN A 54 -0.24 0.98 -18.47
CA GLN A 54 1.01 1.74 -18.44
C GLN A 54 0.93 2.86 -17.40
N ARG A 55 2.03 3.03 -16.66
CA ARG A 55 2.14 4.09 -15.66
C ARG A 55 2.25 5.45 -16.34
N SER A 56 1.46 6.42 -15.86
CA SER A 56 1.43 7.78 -16.36
C SER A 56 2.05 8.75 -15.35
N SER A 57 2.51 9.91 -15.81
CA SER A 57 2.98 10.99 -14.91
C SER A 57 1.86 11.55 -14.02
N THR A 58 0.59 11.38 -14.44
CA THR A 58 -0.57 11.84 -13.69
C THR A 58 -0.99 10.87 -12.58
N ASN A 59 -0.54 9.61 -12.65
CA ASN A 59 -0.88 8.54 -11.71
C ASN A 59 -2.41 8.32 -11.52
N VAL A 60 -3.23 8.72 -12.50
CA VAL A 60 -4.70 8.59 -12.42
C VAL A 60 -5.11 7.12 -12.43
N GLU A 61 -4.37 6.27 -13.15
CA GLU A 61 -4.60 4.84 -13.25
C GLU A 61 -4.47 4.10 -11.90
N VAL A 62 -3.70 4.65 -10.96
CA VAL A 62 -3.50 4.07 -9.62
C VAL A 62 -4.25 4.82 -8.52
N LEU A 63 -4.97 5.90 -8.85
CA LEU A 63 -5.63 6.77 -7.87
C LEU A 63 -6.62 5.99 -6.99
N TYR A 64 -7.45 5.16 -7.61
CA TYR A 64 -8.42 4.32 -6.89
C TYR A 64 -7.72 3.39 -5.89
N SER A 65 -6.70 2.67 -6.34
CA SER A 65 -5.98 1.70 -5.50
C SER A 65 -5.27 2.37 -4.33
N ARG A 66 -4.64 3.53 -4.56
CA ARG A 66 -4.01 4.34 -3.50
C ARG A 66 -5.02 4.75 -2.42
N GLN A 67 -6.16 5.28 -2.84
CA GLN A 67 -7.22 5.68 -1.93
C GLN A 67 -7.78 4.49 -1.15
N GLN A 68 -8.00 3.36 -1.84
CA GLN A 68 -8.53 2.15 -1.21
C GLN A 68 -7.57 1.59 -0.16
N VAL A 69 -6.25 1.55 -0.43
CA VAL A 69 -5.25 1.10 0.53
C VAL A 69 -5.23 1.97 1.78
N ALA A 70 -5.15 3.29 1.62
CA ALA A 70 -5.12 4.22 2.75
C ALA A 70 -6.41 4.13 3.59
N LEU A 71 -7.57 4.06 2.93
CA LEU A 71 -8.87 3.98 3.59
C LEU A 71 -9.03 2.68 4.39
N ILE A 72 -8.76 1.53 3.78
CA ILE A 72 -8.95 0.23 4.43
C ILE A 72 -7.92 0.06 5.54
N ALA A 73 -6.65 0.38 5.32
CA ALA A 73 -5.63 0.32 6.37
C ALA A 73 -6.06 1.11 7.60
N LYS A 74 -6.54 2.34 7.41
CA LYS A 74 -7.04 3.19 8.49
C LYS A 74 -8.25 2.59 9.20
N ALA A 75 -9.19 1.98 8.48
CA ALA A 75 -10.39 1.36 9.03
C ALA A 75 -10.06 0.20 10.00
N TYR A 76 -8.96 -0.53 9.75
CA TYR A 76 -8.50 -1.65 10.58
C TYR A 76 -7.36 -1.28 11.55
N GLY A 77 -7.00 0.01 11.65
CA GLY A 77 -5.94 0.46 12.55
C GLY A 77 -4.52 0.05 12.12
N ILE A 78 -4.32 -0.30 10.86
CA ILE A 78 -3.05 -0.70 10.26
C ILE A 78 -2.39 0.54 9.66
N ALA A 79 -1.07 0.69 9.79
CA ALA A 79 -0.35 1.78 9.12
C ALA A 79 -0.35 1.59 7.59
N SER A 80 -0.22 2.67 6.83
CA SER A 80 -0.10 2.57 5.36
C SER A 80 1.00 3.48 4.85
N ILE A 81 1.80 2.96 3.92
CA ILE A 81 2.82 3.70 3.17
C ILE A 81 2.38 3.74 1.70
N ASP A 82 2.42 4.94 1.12
CA ASP A 82 2.07 5.16 -0.28
C ASP A 82 3.19 4.70 -1.23
N MET A 83 2.91 4.71 -2.52
CA MET A 83 3.87 4.36 -3.57
C MET A 83 5.11 5.25 -3.59
N VAL A 84 6.20 4.70 -4.14
CA VAL A 84 7.41 5.45 -4.43
C VAL A 84 7.13 6.48 -5.53
N ASP A 85 7.62 7.70 -5.32
CA ASP A 85 7.71 8.72 -6.38
C ASP A 85 9.11 8.67 -7.00
N ILE A 86 9.19 8.19 -8.25
CA ILE A 86 10.43 8.07 -9.01
C ILE A 86 10.89 9.41 -9.61
N ASN A 87 10.04 10.44 -9.62
CA ASN A 87 10.37 11.74 -10.17
C ASN A 87 11.14 12.60 -9.13
N LEU A 88 12.43 12.30 -8.97
CA LEU A 88 13.32 13.03 -8.08
C LEU A 88 13.59 14.48 -8.54
N SER A 89 13.47 14.80 -9.83
CA SER A 89 13.76 16.15 -10.35
C SER A 89 12.71 17.19 -9.95
N GLY A 90 11.45 16.78 -9.72
CA GLY A 90 10.42 17.64 -9.14
C GLY A 90 10.78 18.16 -7.73
N TRP A 91 11.60 17.43 -6.99
CA TRP A 91 12.08 17.84 -5.67
C TRP A 91 13.23 18.85 -5.73
N LEU A 92 14.07 18.78 -6.77
CA LEU A 92 15.20 19.70 -6.95
C LEU A 92 14.77 21.13 -7.32
N CYS A 93 13.63 21.29 -8.00
CA CYS A 93 13.15 22.62 -8.41
C CYS A 93 12.49 23.44 -7.29
N ASN A 94 12.16 22.84 -6.15
CA ASN A 94 11.53 23.54 -5.01
C ASN A 94 12.52 24.02 -3.94
N PHE A 95 13.82 23.76 -4.13
CA PHE A 95 14.90 24.31 -3.30
C PHE A 95 15.70 25.35 -4.10
N SER A 96 15.04 26.44 -4.48
CA SER A 96 15.77 27.68 -4.79
C SER A 96 15.99 28.41 -3.47
N PHE A 97 17.23 28.40 -2.97
CA PHE A 97 17.66 29.25 -1.86
C PHE A 97 17.63 30.73 -2.25
#